data_AF-A0A9D0SKI6-F1
#
_entry.id   AF-A0A9D0SKI6-F1
#
_cell.length_a   1.000
_cell.length_b   1.000
_cell.length_c   1.000
_cell.angle_alpha   90.00
_cell.angle_beta   90.00
_cell.angle_gamma   90.00
#
_symmetry.space_group_name_H-M   'P 1'
#
loop_
_entity.id
_entity.type
_entity.pdbx_description
1 polymer ?
#
loop_
_entity_poly.entity_id
_entity_poly.type
_entity_poly.pdbx_seq_one_letter_code
_entity_poly.pdbx_strand_id
1 'polypeptide(L)'
;MHLRNSKRWICETSLFKKEFDMAFSLFTTFGYFSDAENDKVLEGICRALVPGGIFALDVVNRDWALSRGGRATFISRRDDNIMVTEESYNPMDDTLESRRACFMGPEKREMSMTLRLYSLKEMTLRLEKHSLYVYDV
;
A
#
# COMPACT_ATOMS: atom_id res chain seq x y z
N MET A 1 -20.44 -18.79 -30.86
CA MET A 1 -19.04 -18.37 -31.04
C MET A 1 -18.40 -18.24 -29.67
N HIS A 2 -17.59 -19.23 -29.28
CA HIS A 2 -16.93 -19.31 -27.98
C HIS A 2 -15.77 -18.31 -27.90
N LEU A 3 -15.77 -17.42 -26.91
CA LEU A 3 -14.55 -16.79 -26.43
C LEU A 3 -14.27 -17.34 -25.03
N ARG A 4 -13.38 -18.34 -24.98
CA ARG A 4 -12.76 -18.80 -23.73
C ARG A 4 -11.94 -17.64 -23.18
N ASN A 5 -12.48 -16.95 -22.17
CA ASN A 5 -11.71 -16.02 -21.33
C ASN A 5 -10.75 -16.82 -20.45
N SER A 6 -9.67 -17.35 -21.03
CA SER A 6 -8.52 -17.83 -20.27
C SER A 6 -7.53 -16.69 -20.07
N LYS A 7 -7.90 -15.67 -19.28
CA LYS A 7 -6.90 -14.77 -18.69
C LYS A 7 -6.34 -15.47 -17.46
N ARG A 8 -5.42 -16.41 -17.68
CA ARG A 8 -4.57 -16.96 -16.62
C ARG A 8 -3.36 -16.04 -16.49
N TRP A 9 -3.43 -15.08 -15.57
CA TRP A 9 -2.24 -14.36 -15.10
C TRP A 9 -1.82 -15.05 -13.81
N ILE A 10 -1.05 -16.13 -13.95
CA ILE A 10 -0.40 -16.77 -12.80
C ILE A 10 1.07 -16.39 -12.89
N CYS A 11 1.48 -15.47 -12.01
CA CYS A 11 2.88 -15.28 -11.66
C CYS A 11 2.98 -15.62 -10.17
N GLU A 12 3.25 -16.88 -9.85
CA GLU A 12 3.40 -17.37 -8.48
C GLU A 12 4.69 -16.86 -7.81
N THR A 13 5.60 -16.27 -8.57
CA THR A 13 6.83 -15.62 -8.10
C THR A 13 7.38 -14.66 -9.16
N SER A 14 7.88 -13.48 -8.76
CA SER A 14 8.76 -12.65 -9.60
C SER A 14 9.85 -13.51 -10.23
N LEU A 15 9.90 -13.56 -11.57
CA LEU A 15 10.89 -14.31 -12.36
C LEU A 15 12.29 -13.69 -12.27
N PHE A 16 12.37 -12.43 -11.87
CA PHE A 16 13.59 -11.64 -11.88
C PHE A 16 14.51 -12.04 -10.73
N LYS A 17 15.80 -12.14 -11.02
CA LYS A 17 16.83 -12.49 -10.03
C LYS A 17 18.04 -11.56 -10.18
N LYS A 18 18.20 -10.63 -9.23
CA LYS A 18 19.32 -9.67 -9.21
C LYS A 18 19.45 -8.91 -10.54
N GLU A 19 18.35 -8.31 -10.99
CA GLU A 19 18.26 -7.62 -12.28
C GLU A 19 18.01 -6.11 -12.15
N PHE A 20 17.56 -5.65 -10.97
CA PHE A 20 17.21 -4.26 -10.75
C PHE A 20 18.09 -3.61 -9.69
N ASP A 21 18.52 -2.38 -9.94
CA ASP A 21 19.20 -1.54 -8.97
C ASP A 21 18.23 -0.95 -7.93
N MET A 22 16.97 -0.73 -8.32
CA MET A 22 15.95 -0.11 -7.48
C MET A 22 14.56 -0.72 -7.64
N ALA A 23 13.79 -0.69 -6.56
CA ALA A 23 12.37 -1.03 -6.51
C ALA A 23 11.60 0.06 -5.76
N PHE A 24 10.33 0.27 -6.13
CA PHE A 24 9.49 1.32 -5.55
C PHE A 24 8.12 0.76 -5.18
N SER A 25 7.66 1.06 -3.97
CA SER A 25 6.28 0.87 -3.54
C SER A 25 5.78 2.21 -3.02
N LEU A 26 5.06 2.94 -3.88
CA LEU A 26 4.66 4.33 -3.64
C LEU A 26 3.17 4.46 -3.35
N PHE A 27 2.77 5.59 -2.76
CA PHE A 27 1.37 5.95 -2.50
C PHE A 27 0.66 4.90 -1.66
N THR A 28 1.34 4.42 -0.62
CA THR A 28 0.81 3.50 0.39
C THR A 28 0.33 2.16 -0.18
N THR A 29 0.80 1.77 -1.36
CA THR A 29 0.33 0.57 -2.08
C THR A 29 0.55 -0.71 -1.28
N PHE A 30 1.64 -0.78 -0.51
CA PHE A 30 1.94 -1.91 0.35
C PHE A 30 0.82 -2.18 1.38
N GLY A 31 0.11 -1.16 1.83
CA GLY A 31 -0.96 -1.33 2.82
C GLY A 31 -2.20 -2.06 2.31
N TYR A 32 -2.38 -2.27 1.00
CA TYR A 32 -3.60 -2.92 0.48
C TYR A 32 -3.65 -4.44 0.69
N PHE A 33 -2.50 -5.07 0.88
CA PHE A 33 -2.42 -6.52 1.00
C PHE A 33 -2.47 -6.96 2.46
N SER A 34 -2.83 -8.22 2.67
CA SER A 34 -2.62 -8.87 3.97
C SER A 34 -1.14 -9.00 4.29
N ASP A 35 -0.81 -9.19 5.56
CA ASP A 35 0.57 -9.42 6.00
C ASP A 35 1.26 -10.59 5.28
N ALA A 36 0.53 -11.68 5.02
CA ALA A 36 1.07 -12.85 4.33
C ALA A 36 1.34 -12.59 2.83
N GLU A 37 0.54 -11.74 2.21
CA GLU A 37 0.75 -11.32 0.82
C GLU A 37 1.89 -10.30 0.73
N ASN A 38 1.97 -9.38 1.67
CA ASN A 38 3.06 -8.41 1.80
C ASN A 38 4.41 -9.07 2.03
N ASP A 39 4.47 -10.13 2.81
CA ASP A 39 5.68 -10.94 2.97
C ASP A 39 6.15 -11.49 1.60
N LYS A 40 5.23 -12.03 0.77
CA LYS A 40 5.57 -12.49 -0.59
C LYS A 40 6.04 -11.35 -1.51
N VAL A 41 5.46 -10.16 -1.36
CA VAL A 41 5.89 -8.97 -2.12
C VAL A 41 7.33 -8.61 -1.75
N LEU A 42 7.66 -8.55 -0.47
CA LEU A 42 9.00 -8.26 0.03
C LEU A 42 10.01 -9.33 -0.38
N GLU A 43 9.65 -10.62 -0.34
CA GLU A 43 10.48 -11.72 -0.86
C GLU A 43 10.76 -11.55 -2.37
N GLY A 44 9.74 -11.15 -3.14
CA GLY A 44 9.87 -10.87 -4.56
C GLY A 44 10.80 -9.69 -4.85
N ILE A 45 10.70 -8.62 -4.06
CA ILE A 45 11.54 -7.42 -4.17
C ILE A 45 12.99 -7.76 -3.84
N CYS A 46 13.25 -8.39 -2.69
CA CYS A 46 14.60 -8.78 -2.29
C CYS A 46 15.26 -9.69 -3.33
N ARG A 47 14.51 -10.62 -3.94
CA ARG A 47 15.03 -11.49 -5.00
C ARG A 47 15.37 -10.74 -6.28
N ALA A 48 14.55 -9.77 -6.66
CA ALA A 48 14.68 -9.02 -7.90
C ALA A 48 15.84 -8.01 -7.86
N LEU A 49 16.14 -7.46 -6.68
CA LEU A 49 17.22 -6.49 -6.48
C LEU A 49 18.61 -7.13 -6.57
N VAL A 50 19.56 -6.41 -7.17
CA VAL A 50 20.99 -6.72 -7.05
C VAL A 50 21.47 -6.55 -5.59
N PRO A 51 22.57 -7.18 -5.17
CA PRO A 51 23.17 -6.90 -3.86
C PRO A 51 23.48 -5.40 -3.71
N GLY A 52 22.97 -4.78 -2.64
CA GLY A 52 23.09 -3.33 -2.42
C GLY A 52 22.07 -2.48 -3.18
N GLY A 53 21.13 -3.09 -3.90
CA GLY A 53 20.01 -2.38 -4.52
C GLY A 53 19.09 -1.74 -3.49
N ILE A 54 18.36 -0.69 -3.91
CA ILE A 54 17.55 0.15 -3.02
C ILE A 54 16.06 -0.16 -3.20
N PHE A 55 15.36 -0.33 -2.09
CA PHE A 55 13.90 -0.36 -2.08
C PHE A 55 13.34 0.90 -1.41
N ALA A 56 12.62 1.71 -2.18
CA ALA A 56 11.91 2.87 -1.66
C ALA A 56 10.46 2.50 -1.34
N LEU A 57 10.08 2.64 -0.07
CA LEU A 57 8.77 2.28 0.47
C LEU A 57 8.08 3.49 1.07
N ASP A 58 6.91 3.83 0.55
CA ASP A 58 6.02 4.88 1.05
C ASP A 58 4.78 4.24 1.67
N VAL A 59 4.58 4.48 2.97
CA VAL A 59 3.47 3.95 3.77
C VAL A 59 2.92 5.04 4.69
N VAL A 60 1.64 4.92 5.05
CA VAL A 60 1.04 5.83 6.03
C VAL A 60 1.76 5.71 7.37
N ASN A 61 2.16 6.84 7.95
CA ASN A 61 2.67 6.89 9.31
C ASN A 61 1.54 6.58 10.30
N ARG A 62 1.51 5.35 10.81
CA ARG A 62 0.49 4.88 11.75
C ARG A 62 0.41 5.77 12.98
N ASP A 63 1.55 6.05 13.60
CA ASP A 63 1.58 6.75 14.88
C ASP A 63 1.11 8.22 14.71
N TRP A 64 1.37 8.82 13.54
CA TRP A 64 0.77 10.11 13.18
C TRP A 64 -0.75 10.03 13.04
N ALA A 65 -1.28 9.01 12.35
CA ALA A 65 -2.73 8.81 12.23
C ALA A 65 -3.40 8.63 13.60
N LEU A 66 -2.77 7.86 14.50
CA LEU A 66 -3.24 7.63 15.86
C LEU A 66 -3.16 8.89 16.73
N SER A 67 -2.12 9.72 16.57
CA SER A 67 -1.96 10.98 17.32
C SER A 67 -3.14 11.95 17.10
N ARG A 68 -3.90 11.77 16.02
CA ARG A 68 -5.10 12.56 15.67
C ARG A 68 -6.40 11.86 16.04
N GLY A 69 -6.35 10.86 16.91
CA GLY A 69 -7.51 10.09 17.36
C GLY A 69 -7.95 9.00 16.37
N GLY A 70 -7.10 8.65 15.38
CA GLY A 70 -7.39 7.58 14.43
C GLY A 70 -8.60 7.85 13.54
N ARG A 71 -9.04 9.10 13.42
CA ARG A 71 -10.17 9.49 12.57
C ARG A 71 -9.86 10.82 11.91
N ALA A 72 -10.20 10.94 10.63
CA ALA A 72 -9.99 12.18 9.91
C ALA A 72 -11.02 12.34 8.79
N THR A 73 -11.34 13.58 8.47
CA THR A 73 -12.08 13.94 7.27
C THR A 73 -11.25 14.92 6.46
N PHE A 74 -10.97 14.57 5.21
CA PHE A 74 -10.25 15.42 4.27
C PHE A 74 -11.18 15.84 3.15
N ILE A 75 -11.14 17.11 2.79
CA ILE A 75 -11.88 17.64 1.65
C ILE A 75 -10.85 18.18 0.66
N SER A 76 -10.73 17.52 -0.49
CA SER A 76 -9.95 18.01 -1.61
C SER A 76 -10.87 18.66 -2.62
N ARG A 77 -10.48 19.84 -3.14
CA ARG A 77 -11.23 20.58 -4.15
C ARG A 77 -10.32 20.88 -5.33
N ARG A 78 -10.81 20.64 -6.54
CA ARG A 78 -10.14 21.00 -7.79
C ARG A 78 -11.20 21.46 -8.78
N ASP A 79 -11.18 22.75 -9.11
CA ASP A 79 -12.23 23.40 -9.89
C ASP A 79 -13.61 23.14 -9.25
N ASP A 80 -14.58 22.66 -10.03
CA ASP A 80 -15.92 22.27 -9.53
C ASP A 80 -15.98 20.85 -8.93
N ASN A 81 -14.85 20.13 -8.88
CA ASN A 81 -14.79 18.77 -8.36
C ASN A 81 -14.44 18.77 -6.86
N ILE A 82 -15.12 17.92 -6.10
CA ILE A 82 -14.90 17.74 -4.66
C ILE A 82 -14.67 16.28 -4.36
N MET A 83 -13.64 15.96 -3.57
CA MET A 83 -13.48 14.65 -2.96
C MET A 83 -13.52 14.79 -1.44
N VAL A 84 -14.48 14.11 -0.82
CA VAL A 84 -14.56 13.96 0.64
C VAL A 84 -14.02 12.58 0.98
N THR A 85 -12.99 12.53 1.82
CA THR A 85 -12.38 11.30 2.33
C THR A 85 -12.61 11.23 3.82
N GLU A 86 -13.24 10.17 4.29
CA GLU A 86 -13.43 9.87 5.71
C GLU A 86 -12.58 8.66 6.06
N GLU A 87 -11.75 8.80 7.07
CA GLU A 87 -10.86 7.75 7.54
C GLU A 87 -11.17 7.37 8.99
N SER A 88 -11.10 6.08 9.28
CA SER A 88 -11.22 5.54 10.64
C SER A 88 -10.29 4.36 10.85
N TYR A 89 -9.53 4.41 11.93
CA TYR A 89 -8.62 3.38 12.36
C TYR A 89 -9.35 2.27 13.13
N ASN A 90 -9.07 1.02 12.79
CA ASN A 90 -9.49 -0.16 13.50
C ASN A 90 -8.28 -0.75 14.27
N PRO A 91 -8.31 -0.73 15.62
CA PRO A 91 -7.20 -1.21 16.44
C PRO A 91 -7.06 -2.74 16.51
N MET A 92 -8.06 -3.51 16.07
CA MET A 92 -8.00 -4.98 16.18
C MET A 92 -7.01 -5.58 15.18
N ASP A 93 -6.93 -4.98 13.99
CA ASP A 93 -6.12 -5.47 12.87
C ASP A 93 -5.08 -4.44 12.40
N ASP A 94 -4.91 -3.35 13.15
CA ASP A 94 -4.10 -2.18 12.80
C ASP A 94 -4.38 -1.73 11.34
N THR A 95 -5.65 -1.46 11.01
CA THR A 95 -6.07 -1.03 9.66
C THR A 95 -6.71 0.36 9.66
N LEU A 96 -6.60 1.06 8.55
CA LEU A 96 -7.28 2.32 8.25
C LEU A 96 -8.34 2.06 7.19
N GLU A 97 -9.60 2.21 7.58
CA GLU A 97 -10.71 2.24 6.63
C GLU A 97 -10.84 3.65 6.06
N SER A 98 -10.82 3.79 4.74
CA SER A 98 -11.02 5.04 4.02
C SER A 98 -12.25 4.93 3.14
N ARG A 99 -13.23 5.81 3.33
CA ARG A 99 -14.40 5.98 2.46
C ARG A 99 -14.27 7.30 1.72
N ARG A 100 -14.43 7.28 0.40
CA ARG A 100 -14.30 8.47 -0.44
C ARG A 100 -15.56 8.67 -1.27
N ALA A 101 -16.08 9.89 -1.23
CA ALA A 101 -17.12 10.38 -2.13
C ALA A 101 -16.53 11.45 -3.04
N CYS A 102 -16.49 11.18 -4.34
CA CYS A 102 -16.05 12.09 -5.38
C CYS A 102 -17.26 12.67 -6.11
N PHE A 103 -17.36 13.98 -6.15
CA PHE A 103 -18.35 14.76 -6.87
C PHE A 103 -17.65 15.42 -8.06
N MET A 104 -18.06 15.04 -9.27
CA MET A 104 -17.47 15.54 -10.52
C MET A 104 -18.57 16.05 -11.44
N GLY A 105 -18.89 17.35 -11.34
CA GLY A 105 -20.07 17.92 -11.98
C GLY A 105 -21.36 17.21 -11.49
N PRO A 106 -22.19 16.66 -12.39
CA PRO A 106 -23.40 15.92 -12.00
C PRO A 106 -23.12 14.49 -11.51
N GLU A 107 -21.91 13.96 -11.70
CA GLU A 107 -21.56 12.60 -11.30
C GLU A 107 -21.15 12.54 -9.82
N LYS A 108 -21.64 11.51 -9.12
CA LYS A 108 -21.15 11.11 -7.81
C LYS A 108 -20.57 9.70 -7.90
N ARG A 109 -19.36 9.50 -7.37
CA ARG A 109 -18.73 8.19 -7.23
C ARG A 109 -18.33 7.95 -5.79
N GLU A 110 -18.56 6.74 -5.30
CA GLU A 110 -18.12 6.31 -3.99
C GLU A 110 -17.12 5.16 -4.13
N MET A 111 -16.12 5.15 -3.25
CA MET A 111 -15.16 4.07 -3.15
C MET A 111 -14.74 3.89 -1.69
N SER A 112 -14.46 2.66 -1.32
CA SER A 112 -13.88 2.34 -0.02
C SER A 112 -12.63 1.51 -0.20
N MET A 113 -11.74 1.63 0.75
CA MET A 113 -10.47 0.93 0.78
C MET A 113 -10.01 0.74 2.22
N THR A 114 -9.30 -0.34 2.46
CA THR A 114 -8.70 -0.65 3.75
C THR A 114 -7.20 -0.73 3.57
N LEU A 115 -6.47 -0.05 4.45
CA LEU A 115 -5.01 -0.03 4.45
C LEU A 115 -4.49 -0.61 5.77
N ARG A 116 -3.64 -1.63 5.69
CA ARG A 116 -2.83 -2.10 6.80
C ARG A 116 -1.81 -1.02 7.19
N LEU A 117 -1.79 -0.65 8.47
CA LEU A 117 -0.91 0.39 9.01
C LEU A 117 0.21 -0.20 9.85
N TYR A 118 1.45 0.03 9.46
CA TYR A 118 2.60 -0.46 10.19
C TYR A 118 3.19 0.63 11.08
N SER A 119 3.59 0.29 12.31
CA SER A 119 4.57 1.14 13.01
C SER A 119 5.92 1.06 12.31
N LEU A 120 6.76 2.07 12.54
CA LEU A 120 8.15 2.03 12.12
C LEU A 120 8.85 0.76 12.63
N LYS A 121 8.62 0.37 13.89
CA LYS A 121 9.19 -0.85 14.47
C LYS A 121 8.72 -2.11 13.76
N GLU A 122 7.42 -2.26 13.54
CA GLU A 122 6.87 -3.44 12.86
C GLU A 122 7.38 -3.54 11.42
N MET A 123 7.37 -2.42 10.68
CA MET A 123 7.88 -2.37 9.31
C MET A 123 9.36 -2.74 9.26
N THR A 124 10.18 -2.19 10.15
CA THR A 124 11.62 -2.49 10.22
C THR A 124 11.86 -3.98 10.42
N LEU A 125 11.19 -4.59 11.41
CA LEU A 125 11.33 -6.03 11.69
C LEU A 125 10.86 -6.89 10.50
N ARG A 126 9.80 -6.47 9.81
CA ARG A 126 9.29 -7.19 8.64
C ARG A 126 10.24 -7.10 7.44
N LEU A 127 10.82 -5.93 7.18
CA LEU A 127 11.85 -5.75 6.16
C LEU A 127 13.08 -6.62 6.47
N GLU A 128 13.58 -6.58 7.71
CA GLU A 128 14.75 -7.34 8.14
C GLU A 128 14.54 -8.85 8.03
N LYS A 129 13.34 -9.34 8.38
CA LYS A 129 12.92 -10.73 8.16
C LYS A 129 13.13 -11.16 6.70
N HIS A 130 13.12 -10.23 5.75
CA HIS A 130 13.25 -10.50 4.31
C HIS A 130 14.54 -9.92 3.73
N SER A 131 15.57 -9.74 4.56
CA SER A 131 16.91 -9.26 4.16
C SER A 131 16.91 -7.88 3.50
N LEU A 132 15.92 -7.05 3.82
CA LEU A 132 15.85 -5.63 3.48
C LEU A 132 16.12 -4.83 4.76
N TYR A 133 17.06 -3.88 4.73
CA TYR A 133 17.48 -3.14 5.91
C TYR A 133 17.17 -1.66 5.74
N VAL A 134 16.65 -1.03 6.80
CA VAL A 134 16.34 0.40 6.79
C VAL A 134 17.64 1.20 6.85
N TYR A 135 17.87 2.04 5.83
CA TYR A 135 19.02 2.94 5.75
C TYR A 135 18.64 4.39 6.11
N ASP A 136 17.44 4.83 5.74
CA ASP A 136 16.91 6.18 5.95
C ASP A 136 15.37 6.15 6.07
N VAL A 137 14.78 7.17 6.70
CA VAL A 137 13.31 7.30 6.95
C VAL A 137 12.83 8.73 6.78
#